data_AF-A0A2E8UA91-F1
#
_entry.id   AF-A0A2E8UA91-F1
#
_cell.length_a   1.000
_cell.length_b   1.000
_cell.length_c   1.000
_cell.angle_alpha   90.00
_cell.angle_beta   90.00
_cell.angle_gamma   90.00
#
_symmetry.space_group_name_H-M   'P 1'
#
loop_
_entity.id
_entity.type
_entity.pdbx_description
1 polymer ?
#
loop_
_entity_poly.entity_id
_entity_poly.type
_entity_poly.pdbx_seq_one_letter_code
_entity_poly.pdbx_strand_id
1 'polypeptide(L)'
;MDEIVGKMGPHDLGGEPGSKIDTVDHGMTHWEKHANALRMTLSGKDLITVDETRRAAEDMGDHYFEIDYFRRQTEALAIVLLERKLIVQEALDQRMEEVQNRFAVPIVSLPDSHDHDGKPIQEDESGEGPNLHHVMNISMQELLQEKGLVTAEEIRNKIEI
;
A
#
# COMPACT_ATOMS: atom_id res chain seq x y z
N MET A 1 10.40 -16.81 40.20
CA MET A 1 11.13 -15.92 39.28
C MET A 1 10.28 -15.90 38.04
N ASP A 2 9.44 -14.88 37.89
CA ASP A 2 8.70 -14.71 36.64
C ASP A 2 9.73 -14.30 35.60
N GLU A 3 9.99 -15.22 34.70
CA GLU A 3 10.84 -15.02 33.54
C GLU A 3 10.16 -13.92 32.72
N ILE A 4 10.79 -12.75 32.62
CA ILE A 4 10.38 -11.77 31.62
C ILE A 4 10.77 -12.37 30.28
N VAL A 5 9.91 -13.25 29.75
CA VAL A 5 9.88 -13.55 28.32
C VAL A 5 9.54 -12.21 27.68
N GLY A 6 10.57 -11.52 27.18
CA GLY A 6 10.36 -10.29 26.41
C GLY A 6 9.32 -10.60 25.34
N LYS A 7 8.25 -9.80 25.28
CA LYS A 7 7.20 -9.95 24.26
C LYS A 7 7.90 -10.04 22.90
N MET A 8 7.81 -11.22 22.27
CA MET A 8 8.38 -11.42 20.93
C MET A 8 7.66 -10.49 19.95
N GLY A 9 8.30 -10.15 18.83
CA GLY A 9 7.72 -9.21 17.86
C GLY A 9 6.38 -9.73 17.31
N PRO A 10 5.52 -8.85 16.77
CA PRO A 10 4.17 -9.23 16.32
C PRO A 10 4.14 -10.26 15.17
N HIS A 11 5.28 -10.49 14.50
CA HIS A 11 5.43 -11.50 13.47
C HIS A 11 5.69 -12.92 14.01
N ASP A 12 6.10 -13.05 15.28
CA ASP A 12 6.54 -14.32 15.87
C ASP A 12 5.38 -15.07 16.54
N LEU A 13 4.40 -15.44 15.73
CA LEU A 13 3.22 -16.22 16.16
C LEU A 13 3.45 -17.74 16.07
N GLY A 14 4.69 -18.17 15.82
CA GLY A 14 5.04 -19.57 15.57
C GLY A 14 4.71 -20.47 16.77
N GLY A 15 3.73 -21.37 16.60
CA GLY A 15 3.31 -22.29 17.67
C GLY A 15 2.16 -21.78 18.53
N GLU A 16 1.65 -20.58 18.27
CA GLU A 16 0.43 -20.10 18.91
C GLU A 16 -0.83 -20.82 18.35
N PRO A 17 -1.89 -21.01 19.17
CA PRO A 17 -3.14 -21.59 18.70
C PRO A 17 -3.81 -20.73 17.61
N GLY A 18 -3.94 -21.29 16.40
CA GLY A 18 -4.69 -20.68 15.31
C GLY A 18 -6.17 -21.05 15.29
N SER A 19 -6.97 -20.21 14.66
CA SER A 19 -8.37 -20.54 14.29
C SER A 19 -8.45 -21.06 12.86
N LYS A 20 -9.59 -21.63 12.48
CA LYS A 20 -9.84 -21.99 11.08
C LYS A 20 -9.82 -20.72 10.21
N ILE A 21 -9.03 -20.73 9.15
CA ILE A 21 -8.91 -19.63 8.19
C ILE A 21 -9.67 -19.93 6.91
N ASP A 22 -10.05 -18.89 6.19
CA ASP A 22 -10.40 -18.98 4.78
C ASP A 22 -9.11 -19.06 3.95
N THR A 23 -9.08 -19.96 2.97
CA THR A 23 -7.93 -20.18 2.08
C THR A 23 -8.25 -19.87 0.62
N VAL A 24 -9.42 -19.28 0.35
CA VAL A 24 -9.77 -18.81 -1.00
C VAL A 24 -8.82 -17.69 -1.41
N ASP A 25 -8.27 -17.81 -2.62
CA ASP A 25 -7.48 -16.75 -3.24
C ASP A 25 -8.43 -15.72 -3.88
N HIS A 26 -8.43 -14.51 -3.32
CA HIS A 26 -9.22 -13.39 -3.83
C HIS A 26 -8.46 -12.56 -4.86
N GLY A 27 -7.19 -12.88 -5.13
CA GLY A 27 -6.29 -12.07 -5.94
C GLY A 27 -5.96 -10.72 -5.29
N MET A 28 -5.19 -9.92 -6.01
CA MET A 28 -4.88 -8.54 -5.62
C MET A 28 -5.80 -7.57 -6.37
N THR A 29 -6.36 -6.62 -5.64
CA THR A 29 -6.98 -5.42 -6.20
C THR A 29 -5.96 -4.58 -6.97
N HIS A 30 -6.43 -3.61 -7.77
CA HIS A 30 -5.55 -2.77 -8.58
C HIS A 30 -4.49 -2.03 -7.72
N TRP A 31 -4.91 -1.43 -6.61
CA TRP A 31 -3.99 -0.68 -5.75
C TRP A 31 -2.99 -1.59 -5.02
N GLU A 32 -3.37 -2.83 -4.69
CA GLU A 32 -2.46 -3.81 -4.07
C GLU A 32 -1.38 -4.26 -5.05
N LYS A 33 -1.74 -4.47 -6.33
CA LYS A 33 -0.76 -4.71 -7.40
C LYS A 33 0.17 -3.52 -7.55
N HIS A 34 -0.35 -2.29 -7.50
CA HIS A 34 0.46 -1.08 -7.56
C HIS A 34 1.43 -0.96 -6.38
N ALA A 35 0.98 -1.22 -5.15
CA ALA A 35 1.83 -1.22 -3.96
C ALA A 35 2.93 -2.29 -4.04
N ASN A 36 2.57 -3.48 -4.54
CA ASN A 36 3.52 -4.55 -4.76
C ASN A 36 4.57 -4.19 -5.84
N ALA A 37 4.12 -3.63 -6.96
CA ALA A 37 4.96 -3.21 -8.08
C ALA A 37 5.96 -2.12 -7.70
N LEU A 38 5.55 -1.13 -6.90
CA LEU A 38 6.44 -0.10 -6.38
C LEU A 38 7.54 -0.73 -5.52
N ARG A 39 7.16 -1.54 -4.51
CA ARG A 39 8.12 -2.22 -3.63
C ARG A 39 9.10 -3.09 -4.40
N MET A 40 8.62 -3.89 -5.36
CA MET A 40 9.47 -4.75 -6.19
C MET A 40 10.42 -3.94 -7.08
N THR A 41 9.97 -2.82 -7.64
CA THR A 41 10.83 -1.92 -8.43
C THR A 41 11.95 -1.35 -7.56
N LEU A 42 11.64 -0.91 -6.34
CA LEU A 42 12.62 -0.33 -5.43
C LEU A 42 13.64 -1.36 -4.92
N SER A 43 13.18 -2.56 -4.58
CA SER A 43 14.07 -3.67 -4.24
C SER A 43 14.97 -4.08 -5.41
N GLY A 44 14.42 -4.14 -6.63
CA GLY A 44 15.20 -4.50 -7.83
C GLY A 44 16.23 -3.45 -8.26
N LYS A 45 16.17 -2.25 -7.68
CA LYS A 45 17.12 -1.15 -7.91
C LYS A 45 18.02 -0.90 -6.69
N ASP A 46 18.01 -1.81 -5.71
CA ASP A 46 18.79 -1.71 -4.46
C ASP A 46 18.52 -0.41 -3.66
N LEU A 47 17.35 0.20 -3.86
CA LEU A 47 16.95 1.42 -3.14
C LEU A 47 16.43 1.09 -1.73
N ILE A 48 15.90 -0.11 -1.56
CA ILE A 48 15.44 -0.71 -0.29
C ILE A 48 15.77 -2.20 -0.30
N THR A 49 15.79 -2.82 0.86
CA THR A 49 15.88 -4.28 1.02
C THR A 49 14.60 -4.86 1.61
N VAL A 50 14.38 -6.15 1.40
CA VAL A 50 13.25 -6.86 2.01
C VAL A 50 13.38 -6.82 3.53
N ASP A 51 14.59 -7.03 4.06
CA ASP A 51 14.86 -7.02 5.51
C ASP A 51 14.49 -5.67 6.15
N GLU A 52 14.80 -4.54 5.50
CA GLU A 52 14.40 -3.22 6.00
C GLU A 52 12.88 -3.06 6.08
N THR A 53 12.16 -3.48 5.02
CA THR A 53 10.69 -3.40 5.02
C THR A 53 10.04 -4.35 6.02
N ARG A 54 10.63 -5.53 6.25
CA ARG A 54 10.17 -6.46 7.30
C ARG A 54 10.36 -5.85 8.67
N ARG A 55 11.56 -5.37 8.97
CA ARG A 55 11.90 -4.68 10.22
C ARG A 55 10.94 -3.53 10.50
N ALA A 56 10.73 -2.64 9.53
CA ALA A 56 9.81 -1.52 9.67
C ALA A 56 8.35 -1.95 9.93
N ALA A 57 7.88 -3.03 9.30
CA ALA A 57 6.54 -3.58 9.58
C ALA A 57 6.47 -4.19 10.99
N GLU A 58 7.47 -4.98 11.36
CA GLU A 58 7.54 -5.68 12.64
C GLU A 58 7.65 -4.72 13.84
N ASP A 59 8.31 -3.57 13.64
CA ASP A 59 8.45 -2.50 14.63
C ASP A 59 7.13 -1.73 14.89
N MET A 60 6.07 -1.95 14.09
CA MET A 60 4.74 -1.35 14.30
C MET A 60 4.04 -1.84 15.58
N GLY A 61 4.52 -2.92 16.20
CA GLY A 61 3.97 -3.44 17.45
C GLY A 61 2.51 -3.86 17.28
N ASP A 62 1.62 -3.35 18.15
CA ASP A 62 0.20 -3.74 18.13
C ASP A 62 -0.51 -3.29 16.84
N HIS A 63 -0.06 -2.19 16.22
CA HIS A 63 -0.62 -1.70 14.95
C HIS A 63 -0.46 -2.71 13.81
N TYR A 64 0.55 -3.59 13.89
CA TYR A 64 0.73 -4.71 12.96
C TYR A 64 -0.56 -5.52 12.78
N PHE A 65 -1.30 -5.78 13.87
CA PHE A 65 -2.52 -6.59 13.86
C PHE A 65 -3.78 -5.82 13.49
N GLU A 66 -3.73 -4.48 13.50
CA GLU A 66 -4.89 -3.62 13.22
C GLU A 66 -5.12 -3.38 11.73
N ILE A 67 -4.08 -3.58 10.93
CA ILE A 67 -4.10 -3.30 9.48
C ILE A 67 -3.83 -4.53 8.64
N ASP A 68 -4.47 -4.54 7.47
CA ASP A 68 -4.34 -5.60 6.48
C ASP A 68 -2.93 -5.64 5.88
N TYR A 69 -2.59 -6.78 5.29
CA TYR A 69 -1.24 -7.07 4.78
C TYR A 69 -0.68 -5.98 3.85
N PHE A 70 -1.41 -5.57 2.81
CA PHE A 70 -0.89 -4.58 1.86
C PHE A 70 -0.81 -3.17 2.45
N ARG A 71 -1.69 -2.81 3.38
CA ARG A 71 -1.62 -1.56 4.13
C ARG A 71 -0.34 -1.51 4.96
N ARG A 72 -0.06 -2.59 5.68
CA ARG A 72 1.18 -2.76 6.47
C ARG A 72 2.43 -2.62 5.64
N GLN A 73 2.48 -3.29 4.48
CA GLN A 73 3.64 -3.20 3.60
C GLN A 73 3.82 -1.80 2.99
N THR A 74 2.73 -1.06 2.78
CA THR A 74 2.76 0.32 2.26
C THR A 74 3.31 1.28 3.31
N GLU A 75 2.85 1.18 4.55
CA GLU A 75 3.37 2.01 5.65
C GLU A 75 4.83 1.67 5.98
N ALA A 76 5.19 0.38 5.99
CA ALA A 76 6.57 -0.04 6.19
C ALA A 76 7.50 0.49 5.10
N LEU A 77 7.03 0.55 3.85
CA LEU A 77 7.78 1.17 2.77
C LEU A 77 7.99 2.67 3.03
N ALA A 78 6.95 3.40 3.43
CA ALA A 78 7.06 4.83 3.75
C ALA A 78 8.11 5.08 4.86
N ILE A 79 8.08 4.29 5.93
CA ILE A 79 9.08 4.33 7.01
C ILE A 79 10.49 4.16 6.46
N VAL A 80 10.74 3.11 5.65
CA VAL A 80 12.08 2.85 5.09
C VAL A 80 12.55 3.97 4.17
N LEU A 81 11.66 4.54 3.33
CA LEU A 81 12.02 5.64 2.45
C LEU A 81 12.40 6.91 3.22
N LEU A 82 11.73 7.17 4.35
CA LEU A 82 12.04 8.28 5.26
C LEU A 82 13.36 8.04 6.00
N GLU A 83 13.56 6.85 6.57
CA GLU A 83 14.80 6.46 7.25
C GLU A 83 16.03 6.60 6.33
N ARG A 84 15.88 6.18 5.08
CA ARG A 84 16.93 6.28 4.04
C ARG A 84 17.03 7.67 3.41
N LYS A 85 16.17 8.62 3.81
CA LYS A 85 16.12 10.00 3.30
C LYS A 85 15.93 10.08 1.78
N LEU A 86 15.27 9.07 1.20
CA LEU A 86 14.89 9.08 -0.21
C LEU A 86 13.72 10.04 -0.43
N ILE A 87 12.84 10.17 0.57
CA ILE A 87 11.81 11.20 0.69
C ILE A 87 11.91 11.87 2.07
N VAL A 88 11.15 12.94 2.28
CA VAL A 88 11.02 13.64 3.57
C VAL A 88 9.55 13.71 3.96
N GLN A 89 9.25 13.77 5.27
CA GLN A 89 7.88 13.67 5.79
C GLN A 89 6.99 14.79 5.24
N GLU A 90 7.49 16.02 5.24
CA GLU A 90 6.73 17.19 4.81
C GLU A 90 6.32 17.09 3.33
N ALA A 91 7.21 16.52 2.50
CA ALA A 91 6.92 16.31 1.08
C ALA A 91 5.92 15.17 0.86
N LEU A 92 5.96 14.11 1.69
CA LEU A 92 4.99 13.03 1.64
C LEU A 92 3.60 13.52 2.03
N ASP A 93 3.48 14.26 3.14
CA ASP A 93 2.22 14.80 3.62
C ASP A 93 1.59 15.74 2.59
N GLN A 94 2.38 16.70 2.08
CA GLN A 94 1.91 17.62 1.03
C GLN A 94 1.47 16.87 -0.22
N ARG A 95 2.25 15.87 -0.65
CA ARG A 95 1.88 15.10 -1.84
C ARG A 95 0.62 14.29 -1.63
N MET A 96 0.42 13.71 -0.45
CA MET A 96 -0.80 12.98 -0.12
C MET A 96 -2.04 13.87 -0.17
N GLU A 97 -1.96 15.12 0.31
CA GLU A 97 -3.05 16.09 0.17
C GLU A 97 -3.33 16.43 -1.31
N GLU A 98 -2.29 16.69 -2.10
CA GLU A 98 -2.41 16.95 -3.54
C GLU A 98 -3.08 15.76 -4.27
N VAL A 99 -2.65 14.54 -3.94
CA VAL A 99 -3.22 13.31 -4.52
C VAL A 99 -4.67 13.14 -4.12
N GLN A 100 -5.02 13.27 -2.83
CA GLN A 100 -6.42 13.17 -2.37
C GLN A 100 -7.31 14.18 -3.08
N ASN A 101 -6.86 15.42 -3.23
CA ASN A 101 -7.61 16.47 -3.92
C ASN A 101 -7.83 16.17 -5.41
N ARG A 102 -6.94 15.43 -6.08
CA ARG A 102 -7.16 14.97 -7.47
C ARG A 102 -8.33 13.98 -7.59
N PHE A 103 -8.60 13.21 -6.53
CA PHE A 103 -9.69 12.25 -6.49
C PHE A 103 -10.98 12.79 -5.85
N ALA A 104 -10.96 14.02 -5.32
CA ALA A 104 -12.14 14.71 -4.83
C ALA A 104 -13.03 15.19 -6.00
N VAL A 105 -13.57 14.24 -6.76
CA VAL A 105 -14.48 14.52 -7.88
C VAL A 105 -15.90 14.70 -7.32
N PRO A 106 -16.59 15.81 -7.63
CA PRO A 106 -17.98 15.99 -7.22
C PRO A 106 -18.87 14.89 -7.80
N ILE A 107 -19.70 14.27 -6.95
CA ILE A 107 -20.73 13.34 -7.41
C ILE A 107 -21.77 14.15 -8.19
N VAL A 108 -21.76 14.03 -9.52
CA VAL A 108 -22.75 14.67 -10.39
C VAL A 108 -23.89 13.69 -10.61
N SER A 109 -25.13 14.14 -10.43
CA SER A 109 -26.30 13.35 -10.83
C SER A 109 -26.28 13.17 -12.35
N LEU A 110 -26.10 11.93 -12.80
CA LEU A 110 -26.22 11.58 -14.22
C LEU A 110 -27.70 11.69 -14.65
N PRO A 111 -27.98 12.09 -15.90
CA PRO A 111 -29.34 12.08 -16.42
C PRO A 111 -29.88 10.65 -16.49
N ASP A 112 -31.16 10.47 -16.13
CA ASP A 112 -31.84 9.16 -16.06
C ASP A 112 -31.81 8.37 -17.40
N SER A 113 -31.54 9.03 -18.53
CA SER A 113 -31.45 8.41 -19.85
C SER A 113 -30.00 8.08 -20.22
N HIS A 114 -29.48 6.99 -19.67
CA HIS A 114 -28.24 6.36 -20.11
C HIS A 114 -28.58 5.05 -20.81
N ASP A 115 -27.99 4.84 -22.01
CA ASP A 115 -28.08 3.61 -22.78
C ASP A 115 -27.27 2.50 -22.08
N HIS A 116 -27.89 1.77 -21.14
CA HIS A 116 -27.26 0.59 -20.55
C HIS A 116 -27.44 -0.55 -21.53
N ASP A 117 -26.34 -0.98 -22.16
CA ASP A 117 -26.27 -2.11 -23.10
C ASP A 117 -26.53 -3.49 -22.42
N GLY A 118 -27.49 -3.56 -21.50
CA GLY A 118 -28.02 -4.76 -20.85
C GLY A 118 -27.03 -5.58 -20.02
N LYS A 119 -25.75 -5.20 -19.99
CA LYS A 119 -24.73 -5.85 -19.16
C LYS A 119 -24.73 -5.20 -17.78
N PRO A 120 -24.75 -5.99 -16.70
CA PRO A 120 -24.51 -5.45 -15.38
C PRO A 120 -23.16 -4.74 -15.39
N ILE A 121 -23.15 -3.46 -15.00
CA ILE A 121 -21.92 -2.77 -14.69
C ILE A 121 -21.37 -3.50 -13.45
N GLN A 122 -20.23 -4.17 -13.59
CA GLN A 122 -19.49 -4.62 -12.41
C GLN A 122 -18.84 -3.38 -11.83
N GLU A 123 -19.55 -2.67 -10.96
CA GLU A 123 -18.96 -1.66 -10.10
C GLU A 123 -18.16 -2.42 -9.03
N ASP A 124 -16.90 -2.72 -9.34
CA ASP A 124 -15.93 -3.28 -8.40
C ASP A 124 -15.44 -2.23 -7.38
N GLU A 125 -15.75 -0.96 -7.61
CA GLU A 125 -15.41 0.17 -6.75
C GLU A 125 -16.66 1.00 -6.45
N SER A 126 -16.92 1.28 -5.16
CA SER A 126 -18.09 2.04 -4.67
C SER A 126 -18.08 3.54 -5.03
N GLY A 127 -17.20 3.97 -5.94
CA GLY A 127 -17.02 5.38 -6.32
C GLY A 127 -16.41 6.25 -5.21
N GLU A 128 -15.95 5.66 -4.10
CA GLU A 128 -15.37 6.36 -2.94
C GLU A 128 -13.95 6.89 -3.20
N GLY A 129 -13.36 6.59 -4.36
CA GLY A 129 -12.00 6.96 -4.70
C GLY A 129 -10.96 6.04 -4.03
N PRO A 130 -9.66 6.34 -4.17
CA PRO A 130 -8.60 5.52 -3.60
C PRO A 130 -8.60 5.61 -2.08
N ASN A 131 -8.39 4.46 -1.42
CA ASN A 131 -8.12 4.46 0.01
C ASN A 131 -6.80 5.20 0.35
N LEU A 132 -6.61 5.53 1.63
CA LEU A 132 -5.46 6.32 2.09
C LEU A 132 -4.10 5.69 1.75
N HIS A 133 -3.98 4.36 1.81
CA HIS A 133 -2.74 3.65 1.47
C HIS A 133 -2.45 3.70 -0.03
N HIS A 134 -3.48 3.67 -0.88
CA HIS A 134 -3.31 3.88 -2.31
C HIS A 134 -2.84 5.31 -2.60
N VAL A 135 -3.41 6.32 -1.95
CA VAL A 135 -2.93 7.71 -2.01
C VAL A 135 -1.47 7.80 -1.59
N MET A 136 -1.10 7.19 -0.46
CA MET A 136 0.28 7.15 0.04
C MET A 136 1.22 6.51 -0.98
N ASN A 137 0.81 5.41 -1.61
CA ASN A 137 1.59 4.69 -2.61
C ASN A 137 1.84 5.54 -3.87
N ILE A 138 0.79 6.21 -4.39
CA ILE A 138 0.92 7.16 -5.50
C ILE A 138 1.88 8.29 -5.12
N SER A 139 1.74 8.83 -3.90
CA SER A 139 2.56 9.93 -3.41
C SER A 139 4.04 9.58 -3.34
N MET A 140 4.37 8.41 -2.76
CA MET A 140 5.73 7.89 -2.71
C MET A 140 6.30 7.69 -4.13
N GLN A 141 5.53 7.08 -5.03
CA GLN A 141 5.95 6.90 -6.41
C GLN A 141 6.31 8.25 -7.07
N GLU A 142 5.43 9.24 -7.02
CA GLU A 142 5.65 10.51 -7.70
C GLU A 142 6.87 11.26 -7.16
N LEU A 143 7.08 11.26 -5.83
CA LEU A 143 8.26 11.85 -5.20
C LEU A 143 9.56 11.15 -5.64
N LEU A 144 9.53 9.83 -5.78
CA LEU A 144 10.69 9.06 -6.26
C LEU A 144 10.95 9.30 -7.76
N GLN A 145 9.89 9.50 -8.56
CA GLN A 145 10.00 9.88 -9.97
C GLN A 145 10.61 11.28 -10.15
N GLU A 146 10.22 12.25 -9.34
CA GLU A 146 10.78 13.61 -9.36
C GLU A 146 12.29 13.62 -9.07
N LYS A 147 12.75 12.67 -8.24
CA LYS A 147 14.16 12.46 -7.94
C LYS A 147 14.89 11.63 -9.00
N GLY A 148 14.19 11.14 -10.03
CA GLY A 148 14.74 10.28 -11.08
C GLY A 148 15.15 8.88 -10.61
N LEU A 149 14.66 8.43 -9.44
CA LEU A 149 15.01 7.14 -8.86
C LEU A 149 14.23 5.98 -9.51
N VAL A 150 13.01 6.26 -9.97
CA VAL A 150 12.13 5.32 -10.66
C VAL A 150 11.40 6.01 -11.82
N THR A 151 10.87 5.24 -12.75
CA THR A 151 9.93 5.73 -13.77
C THR A 151 8.57 5.04 -13.63
N ALA A 152 7.51 5.70 -14.10
CA ALA A 152 6.18 5.10 -14.13
C ALA A 152 6.13 3.84 -15.02
N GLU A 153 6.99 3.75 -16.05
CA GLU A 153 7.06 2.56 -16.91
C GLU A 153 7.65 1.36 -16.17
N GLU A 154 8.72 1.55 -15.39
CA GLU A 154 9.31 0.50 -14.56
C GLU A 154 8.27 -0.10 -13.61
N ILE A 155 7.45 0.74 -12.98
CA ILE A 155 6.41 0.30 -12.04
C ILE A 155 5.27 -0.39 -12.79
N ARG A 156 4.77 0.18 -13.90
CA ARG A 156 3.71 -0.47 -14.71
C ARG A 156 4.12 -1.86 -15.18
N ASN A 157 5.37 -2.03 -15.60
CA ASN A 157 5.88 -3.33 -16.04
C ASN A 157 5.89 -4.39 -14.92
N LYS A 158 5.80 -4.00 -13.65
CA LYS A 158 5.69 -4.90 -12.50
C LYS A 158 4.27 -5.18 -12.04
N ILE A 159 3.25 -4.48 -12.56
CA ILE A 159 1.83 -4.69 -12.21
C ILE A 159 1.26 -5.94 -12.92
N GLU A 160 1.75 -6.22 -14.13
CA GLU A 160 1.26 -7.29 -15.02
C GLU A 160 2.03 -8.62 -14.87
N ILE A 161 3.01 -8.68 -13.96
CA ILE A 161 3.83 -9.87 -13.66
C ILE A 161 3.31 -10.53 -12.38
#